data_AF-A0A6H0TGI9-F1
#
_entry.id   AF-A0A6H0TGI9-F1
#
_cell.length_a   1.000
_cell.length_b   1.000
_cell.length_c   1.000
_cell.angle_alpha   90.00
_cell.angle_beta   90.00
_cell.angle_gamma   90.00
#
_symmetry.space_group_name_H-M   'P 1'
#
loop_
_entity.id
_entity.type
_entity.pdbx_description
1 polymer ?
#
loop_
_entity_poly.entity_id
_entity_poly.type
_entity_poly.pdbx_seq_one_letter_code
_entity_poly.pdbx_strand_id
1 'polypeptide(L)'
;MKIEGIIASLKESNAKEVGKEIGMCDKRLLKGLKNAGYKHSKKGGIGWYFTGQGGAPLKADIREFITCTDDAQAENADDTLTKKEVSELRKMQQKEKISAQKNTNSIHSLQERIRESASKEKVSRTVYLDKETCTKLGTFEDVHRLNRDDIIEAALREFFERHKM
;
A
#
# COMPACT_ATOMS: atom_id res chain seq x y z
N MET A 1 20.11 -4.28 -5.16
CA MET A 1 20.38 -3.47 -6.36
C MET A 1 21.33 -2.35 -6.00
N LYS A 2 22.42 -2.17 -6.76
CA LYS A 2 23.43 -1.14 -6.46
C LYS A 2 22.93 0.27 -6.77
N ILE A 3 23.29 1.23 -5.93
CA ILE A 3 22.89 2.64 -6.07
C ILE A 3 23.40 3.26 -7.39
N GLU A 4 24.60 2.89 -7.84
CA GLU A 4 25.17 3.39 -9.10
C GLU A 4 24.27 3.13 -10.32
N GLY A 5 23.72 1.91 -10.42
CA GLY A 5 22.83 1.52 -11.52
C GLY A 5 21.50 2.26 -11.46
N ILE A 6 20.95 2.43 -10.26
CA ILE A 6 19.70 3.17 -10.04
C ILE A 6 19.85 4.64 -10.48
N ILE A 7 20.97 5.28 -10.16
CA ILE A 7 21.21 6.68 -10.54
C ILE A 7 21.36 6.82 -12.06
N ALA A 8 22.02 5.86 -12.72
CA ALA A 8 22.10 5.83 -14.18
C ALA A 8 20.71 5.69 -14.82
N SER A 9 19.91 4.72 -14.36
CA SER A 9 18.55 4.51 -14.85
C SER A 9 17.63 5.71 -14.58
N LEU A 10 17.81 6.42 -13.46
CA LEU A 10 17.03 7.62 -13.13
C LEU A 10 17.40 8.86 -13.97
N LYS A 11 18.52 8.84 -14.72
CA LYS A 11 18.84 9.90 -15.68
C LYS A 11 18.11 9.70 -17.01
N GLU A 12 17.89 8.45 -17.41
CA GLU A 12 17.25 8.09 -18.68
C GLU A 12 15.74 7.89 -18.53
N SER A 13 15.30 7.39 -17.37
CA SER A 13 13.93 6.99 -17.08
C SER A 13 13.39 7.63 -15.80
N ASN A 14 12.07 7.57 -15.64
CA ASN A 14 11.40 8.08 -14.45
C ASN A 14 11.48 7.08 -13.28
N ALA A 15 11.32 7.57 -12.04
CA ALA A 15 11.38 6.74 -10.83
C ALA A 15 10.31 5.64 -10.76
N LYS A 16 9.21 5.77 -11.52
CA LYS A 16 8.12 4.78 -11.57
C LYS A 16 8.50 3.57 -12.43
N GLU A 17 9.19 3.79 -13.53
CA GLU A 17 9.75 2.72 -14.39
C GLU A 17 10.90 2.00 -13.70
N VAL A 18 11.87 2.77 -13.19
CA VAL A 18 13.00 2.21 -12.44
C VAL A 18 12.51 1.43 -11.22
N GLY A 19 11.49 1.95 -10.52
CA GLY A 19 10.82 1.25 -9.42
C GLY A 19 10.21 -0.10 -9.83
N LYS A 20 9.45 -0.15 -10.94
CA LYS A 20 8.85 -1.39 -11.44
C LYS A 20 9.92 -2.45 -11.76
N GLU A 21 11.00 -2.05 -12.40
CA GLU A 21 12.11 -2.95 -12.79
C GLU A 21 12.79 -3.58 -11.57
N ILE A 22 12.98 -2.80 -10.50
CA ILE A 22 13.62 -3.28 -9.27
C ILE A 22 12.63 -3.90 -8.26
N GLY A 23 11.35 -3.98 -8.61
CA GLY A 23 10.28 -4.51 -7.74
C GLY A 23 9.99 -3.62 -6.52
N MET A 24 10.07 -2.29 -6.66
CA MET A 24 9.88 -1.33 -5.58
C MET A 24 8.97 -0.16 -6.02
N CYS A 25 8.16 0.38 -5.11
CA CYS A 25 7.43 1.61 -5.43
C CYS A 25 8.38 2.80 -5.53
N ASP A 26 8.06 3.72 -6.43
CA ASP A 26 8.76 4.98 -6.67
C ASP A 26 9.04 5.74 -5.36
N LYS A 27 8.05 5.89 -4.47
CA LYS A 27 8.21 6.58 -3.18
C LYS A 27 9.30 5.94 -2.31
N ARG A 28 9.34 4.61 -2.25
CA ARG A 28 10.31 3.86 -1.43
C ARG A 28 11.72 3.94 -2.03
N LEU A 29 11.82 3.93 -3.35
CA LEU A 29 13.08 4.16 -4.07
C LEU A 29 13.65 5.55 -3.78
N LEU A 30 12.83 6.60 -3.92
CA LEU A 30 13.27 7.97 -3.67
C LEU A 30 13.60 8.22 -2.19
N LYS A 31 12.87 7.59 -1.25
CA LYS A 31 13.19 7.65 0.18
C LYS A 31 14.54 6.98 0.47
N GLY A 32 14.80 5.81 -0.11
CA GLY A 32 16.09 5.13 0.02
C GLY A 32 17.26 5.98 -0.49
N LEU A 33 17.08 6.68 -1.61
CA LEU A 33 18.13 7.56 -2.15
C LEU A 33 18.40 8.76 -1.23
N LYS A 34 17.35 9.37 -0.67
CA LYS A 34 17.51 10.44 0.33
C LYS A 34 18.24 9.96 1.58
N ASN A 35 17.87 8.78 2.09
CA ASN A 35 18.52 8.17 3.25
C ASN A 35 19.99 7.81 2.97
N ALA A 36 20.30 7.40 1.74
CA ALA A 36 21.66 7.21 1.27
C ALA A 36 22.43 8.52 1.01
N GLY A 37 21.85 9.68 1.32
CA GLY A 37 22.49 10.99 1.20
C GLY A 37 22.36 11.66 -0.17
N TYR A 38 21.54 11.13 -1.07
CA TYR A 38 21.33 11.72 -2.40
C TYR A 38 20.18 12.74 -2.41
N LYS A 39 20.39 13.86 -3.09
CA LYS A 39 19.36 14.86 -3.37
C LYS A 39 19.12 14.97 -4.87
N HIS A 40 17.84 15.13 -5.22
CA HIS A 40 17.45 15.42 -6.59
C HIS A 40 17.68 16.90 -6.88
N SER A 41 18.49 17.21 -7.90
CA SER A 41 18.66 18.57 -8.40
C SER A 41 18.10 18.69 -9.80
N LYS A 42 17.48 19.85 -10.07
CA LYS A 42 17.14 20.30 -11.43
C LYS A 42 18.10 21.38 -11.94
N LYS A 43 18.97 21.91 -11.06
CA LYS A 43 20.00 22.90 -11.39
C LYS A 43 21.29 22.16 -11.73
N GLY A 44 21.72 22.23 -12.99
CA GLY A 44 22.98 21.64 -13.48
C GLY A 44 22.87 20.27 -14.17
N GLY A 45 21.65 19.82 -14.48
CA GLY A 45 21.34 18.49 -15.00
C GLY A 45 20.25 17.84 -14.16
N ILE A 46 19.27 17.20 -14.79
CA ILE A 46 18.22 16.48 -14.07
C ILE A 46 18.84 15.19 -13.54
N GLY A 47 18.92 15.05 -12.21
CA GLY A 47 19.54 13.87 -11.63
C GLY A 47 19.63 13.86 -10.11
N TRP A 48 20.14 12.73 -9.61
CA TRP A 48 20.40 12.50 -8.19
C TRP A 48 21.89 12.67 -7.90
N TYR A 49 22.21 13.53 -6.95
CA TYR A 49 23.57 13.89 -6.57
C TYR A 49 23.79 13.60 -5.09
N PHE A 50 24.93 13.00 -4.76
CA PHE A 50 25.29 12.72 -3.38
C PHE A 50 25.64 14.03 -2.66
N THR A 51 25.06 14.23 -1.48
CA THR A 51 25.24 15.43 -0.65
C THR A 51 25.65 15.11 0.78
N GLY A 52 25.96 13.84 1.07
CA GLY A 52 26.38 13.39 2.39
C GLY A 52 27.84 13.70 2.70
N GLN A 53 28.19 13.65 3.98
CA GLN A 53 29.56 13.80 4.47
C GLN A 53 30.26 12.42 4.39
N GLY A 54 31.12 12.22 3.38
CA GLY A 54 31.86 10.95 3.17
C GLY A 54 31.92 10.53 1.70
N GLY A 55 32.37 9.29 1.45
CA GLY A 55 32.31 8.67 0.13
C GLY A 55 30.89 8.25 -0.22
N ALA A 56 30.46 8.51 -1.46
CA ALA A 56 29.14 8.10 -1.93
C ALA A 56 29.00 6.56 -1.91
N PRO A 57 27.91 6.00 -1.34
CA PRO A 57 27.72 4.55 -1.21
C PRO A 57 27.27 3.90 -2.54
N LEU A 58 27.98 4.16 -3.63
CA LEU A 58 27.62 3.74 -4.99
C LEU A 58 27.50 2.22 -5.14
N LYS A 59 28.33 1.47 -4.41
CA LYS A 59 28.36 0.00 -4.42
C LYS A 59 27.36 -0.64 -3.46
N ALA A 60 26.78 0.14 -2.54
CA ALA A 60 25.86 -0.37 -1.54
C ALA A 60 24.49 -0.70 -2.16
N ASP A 61 23.78 -1.63 -1.54
CA ASP A 61 22.41 -1.94 -1.95
C ASP A 61 21.45 -0.86 -1.45
N ILE A 62 20.62 -0.31 -2.34
CA ILE A 62 19.61 0.68 -1.94
C ILE A 62 18.68 0.18 -0.81
N ARG A 63 18.50 -1.15 -0.72
CA ARG A 63 17.69 -1.80 0.31
C ARG A 63 18.24 -1.60 1.72
N GLU A 64 19.55 -1.40 1.87
CA GLU A 64 20.18 -1.13 3.17
C GLU A 64 19.78 0.24 3.74
N PHE A 65 19.41 1.18 2.86
CA PHE A 65 19.02 2.54 3.23
C PHE A 65 17.51 2.71 3.37
N ILE A 66 16.74 1.63 3.21
CA ILE A 66 15.30 1.68 3.36
C ILE A 66 14.95 1.11 4.73
N THR A 67 14.77 2.00 5.70
CA THR A 67 14.13 1.64 6.96
C THR A 67 12.66 1.34 6.67
N CYS A 68 12.19 0.13 7.04
CA CYS A 68 10.77 -0.23 7.05
C CYS A 68 10.02 0.46 8.20
N THR A 69 10.26 1.76 8.36
CA THR A 69 9.49 2.63 9.22
C THR A 69 8.83 3.67 8.32
N ASP A 70 7.51 3.63 8.29
CA ASP A 70 6.67 4.68 7.75
C ASP A 70 6.85 5.91 8.65
N ASP A 71 7.95 6.65 8.44
CA ASP A 71 8.22 7.86 9.21
C ASP A 71 7.30 8.99 8.69
N ALA A 72 6.17 9.14 9.36
CA ALA A 72 5.68 10.46 9.69
C ALA A 72 6.69 11.06 10.68
N GLN A 73 7.50 12.02 10.24
CA GLN A 73 8.34 12.82 11.12
C GLN A 73 7.70 14.20 11.26
N ALA A 74 7.29 14.55 12.47
CA ALA A 74 7.16 15.92 12.91
C ALA A 74 8.27 16.17 13.93
N GLU A 75 8.99 17.27 13.74
CA GLU A 75 10.08 17.73 14.58
C GLU A 75 9.60 18.26 15.94
N ASN A 76 10.48 18.13 16.94
CA ASN A 76 10.59 18.90 18.19
C ASN A 76 9.45 18.81 19.22
N ALA A 77 9.67 18.00 20.25
CA ALA A 77 9.65 18.46 21.65
C ALA A 77 10.25 17.37 22.54
N ASP A 78 11.09 17.79 23.46
CA ASP A 78 11.54 16.99 24.59
C ASP A 78 10.31 16.67 25.45
N ASP A 79 9.73 15.49 25.26
CA ASP A 79 8.74 14.98 26.20
C ASP A 79 8.94 13.48 26.35
N THR A 80 9.43 13.10 27.52
CA THR A 80 9.63 11.70 27.89
C THR A 80 8.26 11.09 28.14
N LEU A 81 7.63 10.66 27.05
CA LEU A 81 6.33 9.95 27.02
C LEU A 81 6.23 8.98 28.19
N THR A 82 5.29 9.24 29.09
CA THR A 82 5.16 8.42 30.29
C THR A 82 4.71 7.00 29.90
N LYS A 83 5.12 5.99 30.67
CA LYS A 83 4.80 4.57 30.38
C LYS A 83 3.31 4.30 30.14
N LYS A 84 2.44 5.15 30.71
CA LYS A 84 0.98 5.06 30.56
C LYS A 84 0.53 5.46 29.15
N GLU A 85 1.06 6.54 28.60
CA GLU A 85 0.72 7.03 27.26
C GLU A 85 1.25 6.10 26.16
N VAL A 86 2.45 5.54 26.34
CA VAL A 86 2.99 4.49 25.44
C VAL A 86 2.12 3.23 25.45
N SER A 87 1.53 2.89 26.61
CA SER A 87 0.64 1.74 26.72
C SER A 87 -0.70 1.96 26.01
N GLU A 88 -1.23 3.18 26.02
CA GLU A 88 -2.46 3.54 25.32
C GLU A 88 -2.24 3.61 23.80
N LEU A 89 -1.11 4.17 23.34
CA LEU A 89 -0.74 4.16 21.92
C LEU A 89 -0.57 2.73 21.38
N ARG A 90 0.04 1.81 22.14
CA ARG A 90 0.13 0.39 21.76
C ARG A 90 -1.24 -0.27 21.60
N LYS A 91 -2.21 0.06 22.48
CA LYS A 91 -3.58 -0.46 22.37
C LYS A 91 -4.29 0.05 21.12
N MET A 92 -4.10 1.32 20.77
CA MET A 92 -4.66 1.90 19.55
C MET A 92 -4.06 1.26 18.29
N GLN A 93 -2.74 1.10 18.24
CA GLN A 93 -2.07 0.42 17.12
C GLN A 93 -2.45 -1.06 17.00
N GLN A 94 -2.64 -1.76 18.12
CA GLN A 94 -3.13 -3.14 18.10
C GLN A 94 -4.57 -3.20 17.56
N LYS A 95 -5.45 -2.27 17.96
CA LYS A 95 -6.83 -2.21 17.47
C LYS A 95 -6.89 -1.95 15.96
N GLU A 96 -6.06 -1.04 15.44
CA GLU A 96 -5.94 -0.79 14.00
C GLU A 96 -5.35 -1.99 13.24
N LYS A 97 -4.29 -2.62 13.76
CA LYS A 97 -3.72 -3.83 13.15
C LYS A 97 -4.72 -4.98 13.11
N ILE A 98 -5.49 -5.18 14.18
CA ILE A 98 -6.56 -6.19 14.24
C ILE A 98 -7.67 -5.86 13.25
N SER A 99 -8.07 -4.58 13.12
CA SER A 99 -9.08 -4.14 12.15
C SER A 99 -8.62 -4.32 10.69
N ALA A 100 -7.37 -3.96 10.39
CA ALA A 100 -6.78 -4.11 9.07
C ALA A 100 -6.63 -5.60 8.70
N GLN A 101 -6.15 -6.42 9.64
CA GLN A 101 -5.99 -7.86 9.46
C GLN A 101 -7.35 -8.60 9.33
N LYS A 102 -8.37 -8.14 10.06
CA LYS A 102 -9.74 -8.66 9.92
C LYS A 102 -10.33 -8.32 8.55
N ASN A 103 -10.07 -7.12 8.01
CA ASN A 103 -10.48 -6.75 6.66
C ASN A 103 -9.75 -7.55 5.57
N THR A 104 -8.44 -7.73 5.68
CA THR A 104 -7.69 -8.55 4.70
C THR A 104 -8.15 -10.01 4.70
N ASN A 105 -8.44 -10.57 5.88
CA ASN A 105 -8.97 -11.93 6.00
C ASN A 105 -10.40 -12.04 5.44
N SER A 106 -11.24 -11.03 5.64
CA SER A 106 -12.60 -10.97 5.09
C SER A 106 -12.61 -10.88 3.56
N ILE A 107 -11.69 -10.11 2.97
CA ILE A 107 -11.57 -9.98 1.51
C ILE A 107 -11.01 -11.27 0.88
N HIS A 108 -10.01 -11.88 1.51
CA HIS A 108 -9.49 -13.17 1.06
C HIS A 108 -10.59 -14.24 1.09
N SER A 109 -11.38 -14.28 2.17
CA SER A 109 -12.55 -15.17 2.29
C SER A 109 -13.60 -14.89 1.21
N LEU A 110 -13.87 -13.62 0.86
CA LEU A 110 -14.75 -13.28 -0.25
C LEU A 110 -14.22 -13.80 -1.59
N GLN A 111 -12.94 -13.58 -1.89
CA GLN A 111 -12.31 -14.05 -3.12
C GLN A 111 -12.34 -15.59 -3.25
N GLU A 112 -12.19 -16.30 -2.14
CA GLU A 112 -12.28 -17.75 -2.08
C GLU A 112 -13.72 -18.23 -2.33
N ARG A 113 -14.72 -17.62 -1.69
CA ARG A 113 -16.15 -17.90 -1.94
C ARG A 113 -16.54 -17.65 -3.39
N ILE A 114 -16.02 -16.59 -4.02
CA ILE A 114 -16.27 -16.26 -5.43
C ILE A 114 -15.64 -17.31 -6.35
N ARG A 115 -14.43 -17.78 -6.03
CA ARG A 115 -13.77 -18.87 -6.77
C ARG A 115 -14.59 -20.16 -6.72
N GLU A 116 -15.16 -20.47 -5.55
CA GLU A 116 -15.99 -21.65 -5.36
C GLU A 116 -17.35 -21.56 -6.08
N SER A 117 -17.92 -20.36 -6.20
CA SER A 117 -19.19 -20.13 -6.91
C SER A 117 -19.04 -20.01 -8.42
N ALA A 118 -17.83 -19.84 -8.96
CA ALA A 118 -17.57 -19.73 -10.40
C ALA A 118 -17.98 -20.98 -11.21
N SER A 119 -18.13 -22.14 -10.56
CA SER A 119 -18.55 -23.40 -11.18
C SER A 119 -20.07 -23.62 -11.22
N LYS A 120 -20.86 -22.73 -10.62
CA LYS A 120 -22.32 -22.84 -10.53
C LYS A 120 -22.99 -22.09 -11.69
N GLU A 121 -24.12 -22.61 -12.15
CA GLU A 121 -24.94 -21.95 -13.16
C GLU A 121 -25.41 -20.57 -12.66
N LYS A 122 -25.20 -19.52 -13.47
CA LYS A 122 -25.55 -18.14 -13.13
C LYS A 122 -26.71 -17.65 -13.99
N VAL A 123 -27.67 -16.97 -13.36
CA VAL A 123 -28.83 -16.35 -14.02
C VAL A 123 -28.78 -14.84 -13.81
N SER A 124 -29.15 -14.08 -14.85
CA SER A 124 -29.18 -12.62 -14.77
C SER A 124 -30.48 -12.13 -14.10
N ARG A 125 -30.34 -11.14 -13.22
CA ARG A 125 -31.47 -10.40 -12.66
C ARG A 125 -31.10 -8.95 -12.48
N THR A 126 -31.92 -8.06 -13.03
CA THR A 126 -31.75 -6.62 -12.85
C THR A 126 -32.23 -6.23 -11.45
N VAL A 127 -31.40 -5.46 -10.74
CA VAL A 127 -31.72 -4.91 -9.42
C VAL A 127 -31.63 -3.39 -9.47
N TYR A 128 -32.55 -2.72 -8.79
CA TYR A 128 -32.54 -1.27 -8.62
C TYR A 128 -31.87 -0.94 -7.29
N LEU A 129 -30.76 -0.22 -7.35
CA LEU A 129 -30.02 0.26 -6.19
C LEU A 129 -30.06 1.79 -6.19
N ASP A 130 -30.14 2.39 -5.01
CA ASP A 130 -30.06 3.84 -4.89
C ASP A 130 -28.67 4.34 -5.33
N LYS A 131 -28.59 5.64 -5.65
CA LYS A 131 -27.38 6.26 -6.20
C LYS A 131 -26.19 6.16 -5.25
N GLU A 132 -26.41 6.27 -3.95
CA GLU A 132 -25.33 6.21 -2.95
C GLU A 132 -24.77 4.79 -2.87
N THR A 133 -25.64 3.79 -2.81
CA THR A 133 -25.24 2.37 -2.82
C THR A 133 -24.50 2.01 -4.10
N CYS A 134 -24.97 2.46 -5.27
CA CYS A 134 -24.26 2.29 -6.54
C CYS A 134 -22.84 2.89 -6.51
N THR A 135 -22.69 4.08 -5.93
CA THR A 135 -21.39 4.78 -5.85
C THR A 135 -20.42 4.04 -4.92
N LYS A 136 -20.90 3.58 -3.76
CA LYS A 136 -20.11 2.77 -2.82
C LYS A 136 -19.68 1.44 -3.44
N LEU A 137 -20.60 0.79 -4.17
CA LEU A 137 -20.34 -0.46 -4.85
C LEU A 137 -19.26 -0.31 -5.93
N GLY A 138 -19.34 0.74 -6.76
CA GLY A 138 -18.31 1.05 -7.76
C GLY A 138 -16.94 1.33 -7.14
N THR A 139 -16.90 2.09 -6.04
CA THR A 139 -15.65 2.35 -5.30
C THR A 139 -15.03 1.04 -4.79
N PHE A 140 -15.85 0.14 -4.25
CA PHE A 140 -15.39 -1.14 -3.74
C PHE A 140 -14.88 -2.08 -4.85
N GLU A 141 -15.57 -2.11 -5.99
CA GLU A 141 -15.18 -2.80 -7.22
C GLU A 141 -13.77 -2.37 -7.66
N ASP A 142 -13.52 -1.06 -7.74
CA ASP A 142 -12.22 -0.50 -8.15
C ASP A 142 -11.09 -0.85 -7.16
N VAL A 143 -11.37 -0.75 -5.86
CA VAL A 143 -10.36 -0.99 -4.81
C VAL A 143 -9.97 -2.46 -4.72
N HIS A 144 -10.93 -3.38 -4.85
CA HIS A 144 -10.71 -4.80 -4.62
C HIS A 144 -10.64 -5.65 -5.89
N ARG A 145 -10.86 -5.05 -7.07
CA ARG A 145 -10.85 -5.72 -8.39
C ARG A 145 -11.80 -6.92 -8.43
N LEU A 146 -12.98 -6.74 -7.86
CA LEU A 146 -14.06 -7.74 -7.78
C LEU A 146 -15.21 -7.31 -8.67
N ASN A 147 -15.86 -8.26 -9.34
CA ASN A 147 -17.02 -7.95 -10.16
C ASN A 147 -18.21 -7.58 -9.27
N ARG A 148 -19.02 -6.65 -9.77
CA ARG A 148 -20.25 -6.22 -9.13
C ARG A 148 -21.19 -7.37 -8.76
N ASP A 149 -21.42 -8.28 -9.70
CA ASP A 149 -22.33 -9.41 -9.51
C ASP A 149 -21.83 -10.34 -8.40
N ASP A 150 -20.52 -10.56 -8.32
CA ASP A 150 -19.91 -11.40 -7.29
C ASP A 150 -20.02 -10.77 -5.90
N ILE A 151 -19.90 -9.44 -5.80
CA ILE A 151 -20.10 -8.70 -4.55
C ILE A 151 -21.57 -8.81 -4.10
N ILE A 152 -22.51 -8.60 -5.02
CA ILE A 152 -23.95 -8.69 -4.74
C ILE A 152 -24.33 -10.13 -4.33
N GLU A 153 -23.84 -11.13 -5.07
CA GLU A 153 -24.07 -12.54 -4.75
C GLU A 153 -23.55 -12.90 -3.36
N ALA A 154 -22.33 -12.47 -3.02
CA ALA A 154 -21.76 -12.72 -1.70
C ALA A 154 -22.56 -12.06 -0.57
N ALA A 155 -23.00 -10.82 -0.77
CA ALA A 155 -23.85 -10.10 0.20
C ALA A 155 -25.20 -10.81 0.41
N LEU A 156 -25.82 -11.28 -0.67
CA LEU A 156 -27.09 -12.02 -0.60
C LEU A 156 -26.94 -13.38 0.08
N ARG A 157 -25.85 -14.12 -0.21
CA ARG A 157 -25.55 -15.39 0.47
C ARG A 157 -25.40 -15.20 1.98
N GLU A 158 -24.65 -14.18 2.40
CA GLU A 158 -24.50 -13.86 3.82
C GLU A 158 -25.84 -13.44 4.46
N PHE A 159 -26.66 -12.68 3.73
CA PHE A 159 -28.00 -12.31 4.19
C PHE A 159 -28.90 -13.55 4.39
N PHE A 160 -28.89 -14.51 3.46
CA PHE A 160 -29.68 -15.73 3.56
C PHE A 160 -29.20 -16.68 4.66
N GLU A 161 -27.88 -16.84 4.84
CA GLU A 161 -27.30 -17.62 5.94
C GLU A 161 -27.76 -17.09 7.30
N ARG A 162 -27.77 -15.76 7.48
CA ARG A 162 -28.20 -15.11 8.73
C ARG A 162 -29.70 -15.29 9.01
N HIS A 163 -30.52 -15.43 7.97
CA HIS A 163 -31.97 -15.57 8.09
C HIS A 163 -32.47 -17.01 7.89
N LYS A 164 -31.55 -17.99 7.80
CA LYS A 164 -31.84 -19.42 7.61
C LYS A 164 -32.81 -19.70 6.45
N MET A 165 -32.57 -19.07 5.30
CA MET A 165 -33.21 -19.44 4.04
C MET A 165 -32.33 -20.37 3.20
#